data_AF-A0A3N5QS62-F1
#
_entry.id   AF-A0A3N5QS62-F1
#
_cell.length_a   1.000
_cell.length_b   1.000
_cell.length_c   1.000
_cell.angle_alpha   90.00
_cell.angle_beta   90.00
_cell.angle_gamma   90.00
#
_symmetry.space_group_name_H-M   'P 1'
#
loop_
_entity.id
_entity.type
_entity.pdbx_description
1 polymer ?
#
loop_
_entity_poly.entity_id
_entity_poly.type
_entity_poly.pdbx_seq_one_letter_code
_entity_poly.pdbx_strand_id
1 'polypeptide(L)' 'MAKKKAAKKKSAGRIVLRTGEALVESDQAWSAAEPEVVVGELDGPVGYAIANLL' A
#
# COMPACT_ATOMS: atom_id res chain seq x y z
N MET A 1 -32.88 24.39 19.48
CA MET A 1 -32.38 23.06 19.05
C MET A 1 -30.91 23.19 18.67
N ALA A 2 -29.99 22.62 19.43
CA ALA A 2 -28.55 22.75 19.19
C ALA A 2 -28.10 21.80 18.05
N LYS A 3 -27.49 22.36 17.00
CA LYS A 3 -26.94 21.58 15.88
C LYS A 3 -25.71 20.80 16.36
N LYS A 4 -25.78 19.46 16.31
CA LYS A 4 -24.67 18.55 16.63
C LYS A 4 -23.60 18.70 15.55
N LYS A 5 -22.39 19.17 15.91
CA LYS A 5 -21.26 19.25 14.98
C LYS A 5 -20.84 17.83 14.59
N ALA A 6 -20.81 17.55 13.29
CA ALA A 6 -20.34 16.26 12.77
C ALA A 6 -18.86 16.06 13.11
N ALA A 7 -18.50 14.86 13.59
CA ALA A 7 -17.12 14.52 13.91
C ALA A 7 -16.27 14.48 12.64
N LYS A 8 -15.15 15.21 12.62
CA LYS A 8 -14.23 15.26 11.49
C LYS A 8 -13.47 13.94 11.40
N LYS A 9 -13.69 13.16 10.34
CA LYS A 9 -12.95 11.90 10.08
C LYS A 9 -11.46 12.24 9.95
N LYS A 10 -10.63 11.67 10.83
CA LYS A 10 -9.17 11.81 10.73
C LYS A 10 -8.75 11.07 9.46
N SER A 11 -8.23 11.77 8.46
CA SER A 11 -7.62 11.11 7.30
C SER A 11 -6.39 10.34 7.81
N ALA A 12 -6.13 9.16 7.25
CA ALA A 12 -5.04 8.29 7.69
C ALA A 12 -3.62 8.84 7.34
N GLY A 13 -3.51 10.10 6.91
CA GLY A 13 -2.29 10.65 6.31
C GLY A 13 -2.05 10.08 4.91
N ARG A 14 -0.97 10.53 4.25
CA ARG A 14 -0.50 9.95 2.98
C ARG A 14 0.14 8.59 3.22
N ILE A 15 -0.11 7.64 2.32
CA ILE A 15 0.59 6.34 2.35
C ILE A 15 1.96 6.54 1.70
N VAL A 16 2.99 6.62 2.55
CA VAL A 16 4.39 6.53 2.13
C VAL A 16 4.70 5.14 1.56
N LEU A 17 5.82 4.96 0.86
CA LEU A 17 6.25 3.63 0.42
C LEU A 17 6.34 2.67 1.61
N ARG A 18 5.55 1.59 1.53
CA ARG A 18 5.58 0.44 2.41
C ARG A 18 5.90 -0.79 1.58
N THR A 19 6.73 -1.66 2.11
CA THR A 19 7.09 -2.94 1.51
C THR A 19 6.65 -4.06 2.44
N GLY A 20 6.27 -5.19 1.88
CA GLY A 20 5.97 -6.39 2.61
C GLY A 20 6.22 -7.61 1.74
N GLU A 21 6.46 -8.74 2.41
CA GLU A 21 6.62 -10.05 1.79
C GLU A 21 5.67 -11.02 2.48
N ALA A 22 5.33 -12.09 1.77
CA ALA A 22 4.62 -13.21 2.33
C ALA A 22 5.16 -14.51 1.74
N LEU A 23 5.06 -15.60 2.49
CA LEU A 23 5.21 -16.95 1.97
C LEU A 23 3.83 -17.60 1.98
N VAL A 24 3.38 -18.01 0.79
CA VAL A 24 2.13 -18.75 0.61
C VAL A 24 2.49 -20.19 0.29
N GLU A 25 2.29 -21.06 1.27
CA GLU A 25 2.46 -22.50 1.11
C GLU A 25 1.33 -23.09 0.26
N SER A 26 1.64 -24.19 -0.44
CA SER A 26 0.69 -24.96 -1.22
C SER A 26 1.09 -26.44 -1.22
N ASP A 27 0.11 -27.33 -1.40
CA ASP A 27 0.31 -28.79 -1.33
C ASP A 27 1.34 -29.28 -2.36
N GLN A 28 1.33 -28.71 -3.57
CA GLN A 28 2.37 -29.00 -4.55
C GLN A 28 3.57 -28.06 -4.36
N ALA A 29 4.76 -28.62 -4.20
CA ALA A 29 5.98 -27.85 -3.94
C ALA A 29 6.28 -26.77 -5.01
N TRP A 30 5.89 -27.00 -6.26
CA TRP A 30 6.08 -26.02 -7.35
C TRP A 30 5.06 -24.88 -7.35
N SER A 31 4.05 -24.93 -6.48
CA SER A 31 2.96 -23.96 -6.39
C SER A 31 3.03 -23.06 -5.16
N ALA A 32 4.06 -23.20 -4.32
CA ALA A 32 4.37 -22.21 -3.31
C ALA A 32 4.69 -20.86 -3.99
N ALA A 33 4.27 -19.76 -3.36
CA ALA A 33 4.47 -18.41 -3.89
C ALA A 33 5.04 -17.50 -2.81
N GLU A 34 6.03 -16.70 -3.17
CA GLU A 34 6.61 -15.67 -2.31
C GLU A 34 6.40 -14.30 -2.96
N PRO A 35 5.24 -13.64 -2.77
CA PRO A 35 5.00 -12.34 -3.35
C PRO A 35 5.69 -11.21 -2.57
N GLU A 36 6.37 -10.32 -3.29
CA GLU A 36 6.81 -9.01 -2.81
C GLU A 36 5.78 -7.94 -3.18
N VAL A 37 5.30 -7.21 -2.17
CA VAL A 37 4.28 -6.17 -2.36
C VAL A 37 4.84 -4.82 -1.94
N VAL A 38 4.72 -3.85 -2.84
CA VAL A 38 5.05 -2.44 -2.58
C VAL A 38 3.79 -1.61 -2.71
N VAL A 39 3.44 -0.85 -1.66
CA VAL A 39 2.28 0.05 -1.64
C VAL A 39 2.73 1.45 -1.26
N GLY A 40 2.35 2.44 -2.05
CA GLY A 40 2.62 3.84 -1.77
C GLY A 40 2.04 4.76 -2.84
N GLU A 41 1.94 6.05 -2.53
CA GLU A 41 1.59 7.06 -3.52
C GLU A 41 2.74 7.20 -4.54
N LEU A 42 2.43 7.08 -5.84
CA LEU A 42 3.38 7.31 -6.94
C LEU A 42 3.46 8.80 -7.31
N ASP A 43 3.36 9.68 -6.32
CA ASP A 43 3.43 11.12 -6.51
C ASP A 43 4.86 11.63 -6.27
N GLY A 44 5.28 12.63 -7.06
CA GLY A 44 6.57 13.30 -6.87
C GLY A 44 7.79 12.46 -7.30
N PRO A 45 8.99 12.73 -6.74
CA PRO A 45 10.25 12.17 -7.25
C PRO A 45 10.30 10.65 -7.28
N VAL A 46 9.68 9.98 -6.30
CA VAL A 46 9.62 8.52 -6.22
C VAL A 46 8.77 7.94 -7.36
N GLY A 47 7.62 8.55 -7.65
CA GLY A 47 6.76 8.14 -8.77
C GLY A 47 7.44 8.30 -10.12
N TYR A 48 8.14 9.42 -10.35
CA TYR A 48 8.94 9.63 -11.55
C TYR A 48 10.05 8.59 -11.71
N ALA A 49 10.72 8.23 -10.61
CA ALA A 49 11.76 7.20 -10.64
C ALA A 49 11.21 5.82 -11.03
N ILE A 50 10.05 5.42 -10.48
CA ILE A 50 9.39 4.15 -10.82
C ILE A 50 8.91 4.15 -12.27
N ALA A 51 8.34 5.27 -12.75
CA ALA A 51 7.88 5.39 -14.13
C ALA A 51 9.00 5.27 -15.16
N ASN A 52 10.23 5.68 -14.83
CA ASN A 52 11.40 5.50 -15.69
C ASN A 52 12.01 4.09 -15.61
N LEU A 53 11.67 3.32 -14.58
CA LEU A 53 12.17 1.96 -14.37
C LEU A 53 11.33 0.90 -15.10
N LEU A 54 10.07 1.20 -15.40
CA LEU A 54 9.12 0.37 -16.16
C LEU A 54 9.22 0.60 -17.66
#